data_AF-A0A3N7EQQ0-F1
#
_entry.id   AF-A0A3N7EQQ0-F1
#
_cell.length_a   1.000
_cell.length_b   1.000
_cell.length_c   1.000
_cell.angle_alpha   90.00
_cell.angle_beta   90.00
_cell.angle_gamma   90.00
#
_symmetry.space_group_name_H-M   'P 1'
#
loop_
_entity.id
_entity.type
_entity.pdbx_description
1 polymer ?
#
loop_
_entity_poly.entity_id
_entity_poly.type
_entity_poly.pdbx_seq_one_letter_code
_entity_poly.pdbx_strand_id
1 'polypeptide(L)'
;MPKSLLWIGALLLAPVIYNLDAIAGQWKFNKMCREEGGPRFYAPLEKDVGWEVEGHDPEDMAQPFRFERVAFVRFQDKENQWHDVRVDGWLGPYRRKFIFSPVAPDHPVRYRYRDFRERMTDERFGKSHRQVIDLSNGQIVASYTQISYEWTKPERMLLAAPTATGCWNQQGDFDQFFKHIFDLGSK
;
A
#
# COMPACT_ATOMS: atom_id res chain seq x y z
N MET A 1 -12.52 35.38 -41.67
CA MET A 1 -11.64 34.98 -40.53
C MET A 1 -10.22 34.83 -41.06
N PRO A 2 -9.21 35.46 -40.45
CA PRO A 2 -7.82 35.33 -40.90
C PRO A 2 -7.35 33.87 -40.80
N LYS A 3 -6.69 33.34 -41.83
CA LYS A 3 -6.12 31.97 -41.82
C LYS A 3 -5.17 31.75 -40.63
N SER A 4 -4.49 32.81 -40.17
CA SER A 4 -3.62 32.79 -38.99
C SER A 4 -4.34 32.43 -37.68
N LEU A 5 -5.60 32.84 -37.49
CA LEU A 5 -6.39 32.48 -36.30
C LEU A 5 -6.72 30.98 -36.23
N LEU A 6 -6.97 30.35 -37.38
CA LEU A 6 -7.21 28.91 -37.45
C LEU A 6 -5.96 28.11 -37.09
N TRP A 7 -4.79 28.53 -37.58
CA TRP A 7 -3.52 27.87 -37.26
C TRP A 7 -3.15 28.01 -35.78
N ILE A 8 -3.35 29.17 -35.18
CA ILE A 8 -3.14 29.37 -33.73
C ILE A 8 -4.09 28.47 -32.93
N GLY A 9 -5.37 28.40 -33.33
CA GLY A 9 -6.35 27.51 -32.68
C GLY A 9 -5.94 26.03 -32.76
N ALA A 10 -5.51 25.56 -33.93
CA ALA A 10 -5.06 24.19 -34.13
C ALA A 10 -3.81 23.86 -33.30
N LEU A 11 -2.84 24.79 -33.23
CA LEU A 11 -1.61 24.63 -32.46
C LEU A 11 -1.88 24.53 -30.95
N LEU A 12 -2.89 25.25 -30.45
CA LEU A 12 -3.31 25.19 -29.04
C LEU A 12 -4.16 23.95 -28.71
N LEU A 13 -4.95 23.45 -29.66
CA LEU A 13 -5.79 22.26 -29.46
C LEU A 13 -5.00 20.95 -29.54
N ALA A 14 -3.96 20.87 -30.36
CA ALA A 14 -3.19 19.65 -30.56
C ALA A 14 -2.59 19.08 -29.24
N PRO A 15 -1.98 19.89 -28.34
CA PRO A 15 -1.52 19.41 -27.04
C PRO A 15 -2.65 18.90 -26.15
N VAL A 16 -3.82 19.57 -26.16
CA VAL A 16 -4.96 19.14 -25.34
C VAL A 16 -5.46 17.79 -25.82
N ILE A 17 -5.68 17.63 -27.13
CA ILE A 17 -6.15 16.37 -27.74
C ILE A 17 -5.15 15.24 -27.47
N TYR A 18 -3.85 15.51 -27.63
CA TYR A 18 -2.79 14.54 -27.37
C TYR A 18 -2.77 14.07 -25.90
N ASN A 19 -3.14 14.95 -24.96
CA ASN A 19 -3.15 14.65 -23.52
C ASN A 19 -4.54 14.28 -22.97
N LEU A 20 -5.58 14.14 -23.80
CA LEU A 20 -6.94 13.82 -23.34
C LEU A 20 -6.98 12.51 -22.54
N ASP A 21 -6.23 11.50 -22.97
CA ASP A 21 -6.11 10.20 -22.27
C ASP A 21 -5.52 10.37 -20.86
N ALA A 22 -4.51 11.23 -20.72
CA ALA A 22 -3.90 11.52 -19.43
C ALA A 22 -4.85 12.28 -18.50
N ILE A 23 -5.58 13.26 -19.05
CA ILE A 23 -6.59 14.02 -18.29
C ILE A 23 -7.69 13.07 -17.81
N ALA A 24 -8.26 12.26 -18.70
CA ALA A 24 -9.30 11.29 -18.36
C ALA A 24 -8.81 10.26 -17.32
N GLY A 25 -7.57 9.79 -17.47
CA GLY A 25 -6.91 8.92 -16.50
C GLY A 25 -6.80 9.57 -15.12
N GLN A 26 -6.42 10.84 -15.04
CA GLN A 26 -6.35 11.57 -13.77
C GLN A 26 -7.72 11.71 -13.10
N TRP A 27 -8.79 11.96 -13.86
CA TRP A 27 -10.16 12.00 -13.31
C TRP A 27 -10.56 10.64 -12.72
N LYS A 28 -10.27 9.54 -13.43
CA LYS A 28 -10.50 8.17 -12.96
C LYS A 28 -9.67 7.87 -11.71
N PHE A 29 -8.40 8.25 -11.69
CA PHE A 29 -7.50 8.13 -10.54
C PHE A 29 -8.09 8.82 -9.30
N ASN A 30 -8.46 10.09 -9.44
CA ASN A 30 -9.04 10.87 -8.34
C ASN A 30 -10.34 10.24 -7.81
N LYS A 31 -11.18 9.67 -8.70
CA LYS A 31 -12.38 8.96 -8.30
C LYS A 31 -12.04 7.70 -7.48
N MET A 32 -11.15 6.84 -7.98
CA MET A 32 -10.74 5.62 -7.27
C MET A 32 -10.06 5.94 -5.94
N CYS A 33 -9.21 6.97 -5.87
CA CYS A 33 -8.63 7.39 -4.59
C CYS A 33 -9.71 7.71 -3.56
N ARG A 34 -10.79 8.41 -3.94
CA ARG A 34 -11.86 8.78 -2.99
C ARG A 34 -12.74 7.59 -2.58
N GLU A 35 -13.01 6.69 -3.51
CA GLU A 35 -13.96 5.58 -3.29
C GLU A 35 -13.28 4.38 -2.63
N GLU A 36 -12.03 4.11 -2.99
CA GLU A 36 -11.32 2.87 -2.66
C GLU A 36 -10.03 3.09 -1.87
N GLY A 37 -9.40 4.26 -2.01
CA GLY A 37 -8.09 4.53 -1.42
C GLY A 37 -8.12 4.71 0.10
N GLY A 38 -6.94 4.56 0.69
CA GLY A 38 -6.69 4.88 2.09
C GLY A 38 -7.03 3.75 3.07
N PRO A 39 -6.99 4.06 4.38
CA PRO A 39 -7.24 3.09 5.43
C PRO A 39 -8.74 2.85 5.64
N ARG A 40 -9.08 1.60 5.95
CA ARG A 40 -10.40 1.18 6.43
C ARG A 40 -10.21 0.26 7.63
N PHE A 41 -11.02 0.49 8.65
CA PHE A 41 -10.97 -0.25 9.90
C PHE A 41 -12.36 -0.82 10.20
N TYR A 42 -12.42 -2.12 10.44
CA TYR A 42 -13.67 -2.85 10.64
C TYR A 42 -13.81 -3.34 12.08
N ALA A 43 -12.71 -3.57 12.77
CA ALA A 43 -12.68 -3.97 14.18
C ALA A 43 -11.42 -3.43 14.87
N PRO A 44 -11.43 -3.25 16.20
CA PRO A 44 -10.23 -2.96 16.96
C PRO A 44 -9.25 -4.15 16.91
N LEU A 45 -7.96 -3.85 16.91
CA LEU A 45 -6.92 -4.86 16.98
C LEU A 45 -6.46 -5.08 18.42
N GLU A 46 -6.27 -6.34 18.78
CA GLU A 46 -5.64 -6.73 20.02
C GLU A 46 -4.16 -6.35 19.99
N LYS A 47 -3.69 -5.87 21.13
CA LYS A 47 -2.35 -5.33 21.30
C LYS A 47 -1.43 -6.40 21.89
N ASP A 48 -0.14 -6.36 21.54
CA ASP A 48 0.91 -7.24 22.06
C ASP A 48 0.68 -8.74 21.78
N VAL A 49 0.03 -9.05 20.65
CA VAL A 49 -0.18 -10.42 20.16
C VAL A 49 0.74 -10.75 18.98
N GLY A 50 0.87 -12.04 18.68
CA GLY A 50 1.57 -12.54 17.51
C GLY A 50 0.82 -12.29 16.22
N TRP A 51 1.54 -11.96 15.16
CA TRP A 51 1.02 -11.82 13.80
C TRP A 51 1.73 -12.81 12.89
N GLU A 52 1.12 -13.26 11.81
CA GLU A 52 1.81 -14.00 10.74
C GLU A 52 1.76 -13.24 9.42
N VAL A 53 2.65 -13.58 8.50
CA VAL A 53 2.71 -12.98 7.16
C VAL A 53 2.57 -14.05 6.08
N GLU A 54 1.89 -13.72 4.98
CA GLU A 54 1.71 -14.63 3.83
C GLU A 54 2.95 -14.70 2.92
N GLY A 55 3.85 -13.72 3.01
CA GLY A 55 5.05 -13.63 2.18
C GLY A 55 6.25 -14.39 2.74
N HIS A 56 7.17 -14.77 1.84
CA HIS A 56 8.41 -15.49 2.15
C HIS A 56 9.66 -14.62 2.03
N ASP A 57 9.50 -13.32 1.74
CA ASP A 57 10.63 -12.40 1.70
C ASP A 57 10.89 -11.81 3.09
N PRO A 58 12.16 -11.68 3.53
CA PRO A 58 12.50 -10.97 4.75
C PRO A 58 11.92 -9.54 4.85
N GLU A 59 11.61 -8.89 3.73
CA GLU A 59 10.92 -7.59 3.74
C GLU A 59 9.44 -7.70 4.20
N ASP A 60 8.79 -8.84 3.97
CA ASP A 60 7.38 -9.06 4.32
C ASP A 60 7.20 -9.13 5.84
N MET A 61 8.10 -9.84 6.54
CA MET A 61 8.08 -9.92 8.01
C MET A 61 8.33 -8.56 8.70
N ALA A 62 8.95 -7.59 8.00
CA ALA A 62 9.24 -6.28 8.55
C ALA A 62 8.01 -5.35 8.57
N GLN A 63 7.03 -5.58 7.67
CA GLN A 63 5.87 -4.70 7.53
C GLN A 63 4.97 -4.68 8.77
N PRO A 64 4.59 -5.82 9.40
CA PRO A 64 3.75 -5.78 10.60
C PRO A 64 4.37 -5.01 11.76
N PHE A 65 5.70 -5.01 11.90
CA PHE A 65 6.34 -4.25 12.98
C PHE A 65 6.18 -2.73 12.85
N ARG A 66 5.67 -2.21 11.72
CA ARG A 66 5.28 -0.79 11.62
C ARG A 66 4.12 -0.44 12.56
N PHE A 67 3.32 -1.43 12.94
CA PHE A 67 2.34 -1.32 14.00
C PHE A 67 3.06 -1.39 15.37
N GLU A 68 2.85 -0.39 16.23
CA GLU A 68 3.64 -0.21 17.47
C GLU A 68 3.48 -1.35 18.49
N ARG A 69 2.41 -2.15 18.39
CA ARG A 69 2.03 -3.16 19.40
C ARG A 69 1.90 -4.57 18.84
N VAL A 70 2.86 -4.96 17.99
CA VAL A 70 3.03 -6.35 17.52
C VAL A 70 4.12 -7.02 18.35
N ALA A 71 3.78 -8.10 19.07
CA ALA A 71 4.74 -8.76 19.96
C ALA A 71 5.80 -9.58 19.20
N PHE A 72 5.38 -10.28 18.15
CA PHE A 72 6.26 -11.04 17.26
C PHE A 72 5.57 -11.27 15.91
N VAL A 73 6.34 -11.61 14.90
CA VAL A 73 5.85 -12.00 13.57
C VAL A 73 6.27 -13.43 13.28
N ARG A 74 5.31 -14.33 13.08
CA ARG A 74 5.51 -15.68 12.58
C ARG A 74 5.66 -15.65 11.07
N PHE A 75 6.83 -16.04 10.60
CA PHE A 75 7.25 -15.94 9.21
C PHE A 75 7.72 -17.29 8.71
N GLN A 76 7.32 -17.66 7.49
CA GLN A 76 7.83 -18.84 6.80
C GLN A 76 8.89 -18.42 5.80
N ASP A 77 10.12 -18.89 5.99
CA ASP A 77 11.20 -18.57 5.07
C ASP A 77 11.08 -19.32 3.72
N LYS A 78 12.03 -19.04 2.82
CA LYS A 78 12.08 -19.65 1.47
C LYS A 78 12.39 -21.16 1.49
N GLU A 79 12.85 -21.68 2.63
CA GLU A 79 13.09 -23.11 2.87
C GLU A 79 11.89 -23.80 3.54
N ASN A 80 10.75 -23.10 3.64
CA ASN A 80 9.52 -23.52 4.31
C ASN A 80 9.66 -23.70 5.83
N GLN A 81 10.71 -23.17 6.46
CA GLN A 81 10.87 -23.21 7.91
C GLN A 81 10.14 -22.02 8.56
N TRP A 82 9.44 -22.29 9.65
CA TRP A 82 8.73 -21.28 10.40
C TRP A 82 9.59 -20.72 11.53
N HIS A 83 9.56 -19.39 11.67
CA HIS A 83 10.28 -18.65 12.70
C HIS A 83 9.36 -17.65 13.39
N ASP A 84 9.50 -17.51 14.70
CA ASP A 84 8.95 -16.36 15.42
C ASP A 84 10.02 -15.27 15.46
N VAL A 85 9.72 -14.14 14.82
CA VAL A 85 10.63 -13.01 14.65
C VAL A 85 10.26 -11.91 15.63
N ARG A 86 11.25 -11.26 16.24
CA ARG A 86 11.06 -10.09 17.13
C ARG A 86 12.02 -8.96 16.74
N VAL A 87 11.66 -7.73 17.09
CA VAL A 87 12.57 -6.58 16.95
C VAL A 87 13.51 -6.53 18.14
N ASP A 88 14.81 -6.62 17.88
CA ASP A 88 15.89 -6.49 18.87
C ASP A 88 16.23 -5.02 19.16
N GLY A 89 16.05 -4.17 18.14
CA GLY A 89 16.34 -2.75 18.24
C GLY A 89 16.38 -2.07 16.88
N TRP A 90 16.80 -0.81 16.89
CA TRP A 90 16.88 0.05 15.72
C TRP A 90 18.33 0.29 15.33
N LEU A 91 18.66 0.05 14.06
CA LEU A 91 19.97 0.37 13.45
C LEU A 91 19.95 1.72 12.72
N GLY A 92 18.83 2.45 12.79
CA GLY A 92 18.59 3.74 12.15
C GLY A 92 17.09 4.02 11.98
N PRO A 93 16.70 5.16 11.40
CA PRO A 93 15.29 5.57 11.28
C PRO A 93 14.43 4.58 10.47
N TYR A 94 15.05 3.79 9.59
CA TYR A 94 14.35 2.85 8.70
C TYR A 94 14.90 1.42 8.76
N ARG A 95 15.84 1.12 9.66
CA ARG A 95 16.47 -0.21 9.75
C ARG A 95 16.24 -0.81 11.13
N ARG A 96 15.62 -1.98 11.14
CA ARG A 96 15.40 -2.78 12.36
C ARG A 96 16.35 -3.95 12.38
N LYS A 97 16.81 -4.30 13.57
CA LYS A 97 17.49 -5.56 13.83
C LYS A 97 16.45 -6.57 14.30
N PHE A 98 16.49 -7.76 13.74
CA PHE A 98 15.55 -8.83 14.05
C PHE A 98 16.24 -9.99 14.75
N ILE A 99 15.56 -10.60 15.71
CA ILE A 99 15.91 -11.89 16.31
C ILE A 99 14.95 -12.92 15.75
N PHE A 100 15.50 -13.98 15.18
CA PHE A 100 14.76 -15.16 14.75
C PHE A 100 14.83 -16.19 15.86
N SER A 101 13.70 -16.78 16.21
CA SER A 101 13.60 -17.88 17.16
C SER A 101 12.76 -19.00 16.57
N PRO A 102 13.00 -20.26 16.97
CA PRO A 102 12.09 -21.35 16.64
C PRO A 102 10.66 -21.01 17.08
N VAL A 103 9.67 -21.53 16.35
CA VAL A 103 8.26 -21.36 16.70
C VAL A 103 7.98 -21.83 18.12
N ALA A 104 7.43 -20.94 18.93
CA ALA A 104 7.00 -21.22 20.29
C ALA A 104 5.51 -21.64 20.28
N PRO A 105 5.15 -22.86 20.74
CA PRO A 105 3.77 -23.34 20.71
C PRO A 105 2.81 -22.55 21.62
N ASP A 106 3.34 -21.93 22.66
CA ASP A 106 2.63 -21.18 23.69
C ASP A 106 2.39 -19.70 23.31
N HIS A 107 2.97 -19.24 22.21
CA HIS A 107 2.71 -17.90 21.68
C HIS A 107 1.61 -17.94 20.60
N PRO A 108 0.38 -17.51 20.90
CA PRO A 108 -0.70 -17.52 19.92
C PRO A 108 -0.50 -16.43 18.86
N VAL A 109 -0.76 -16.79 17.61
CA VAL A 109 -0.87 -15.85 16.49
C VAL A 109 -2.33 -15.47 16.34
N ARG A 110 -2.63 -14.17 16.39
CA ARG A 110 -4.00 -13.64 16.33
C ARG A 110 -4.37 -13.16 14.93
N TYR A 111 -3.42 -12.57 14.22
CA TYR A 111 -3.66 -11.89 12.95
C TYR A 111 -2.74 -12.38 11.84
N ARG A 112 -3.22 -12.33 10.60
CA ARG A 112 -2.40 -12.47 9.38
C ARG A 112 -2.32 -11.14 8.66
N TYR A 113 -1.10 -10.71 8.36
CA TYR A 113 -0.83 -9.59 7.48
C TYR A 113 -0.61 -10.08 6.05
N ARG A 114 -1.29 -9.44 5.11
CA ARG A 114 -1.22 -9.76 3.68
C ARG A 114 -0.98 -8.50 2.88
N ASP A 115 0.06 -8.50 2.05
CA ASP A 115 0.34 -7.43 1.09
C ASP A 115 0.30 -8.03 -0.32
N PHE A 116 -0.53 -7.47 -1.19
CA PHE A 116 -0.64 -7.95 -2.57
C PHE A 116 -0.94 -6.83 -3.54
N ARG A 117 -0.52 -7.01 -4.79
CA ARG A 117 -0.83 -6.11 -5.90
C ARG A 117 -1.98 -6.67 -6.71
N GLU A 118 -2.98 -5.85 -6.97
CA GLU A 118 -4.07 -6.14 -7.88
C GLU A 118 -3.68 -5.67 -9.28
N ARG A 119 -3.77 -6.58 -10.26
CA ARG A 119 -3.50 -6.24 -11.66
C ARG A 119 -4.67 -5.45 -12.22
N MET A 120 -4.42 -4.21 -12.62
CA MET A 120 -5.41 -3.35 -13.26
C MET A 120 -5.45 -3.60 -14.77
N THR A 121 -6.61 -3.41 -15.40
CA THR A 121 -6.76 -3.52 -16.87
C THR A 121 -5.93 -2.47 -17.61
N ASP A 122 -5.76 -1.31 -17.02
CA ASP A 122 -4.93 -0.23 -17.55
C ASP A 122 -3.60 -0.20 -16.79
N GLU A 123 -2.51 -0.44 -17.50
CA GLU A 123 -1.15 -0.55 -16.98
C GLU A 123 -0.64 0.75 -16.36
N ARG A 124 -1.27 1.89 -16.66
CA ARG A 124 -0.95 3.17 -15.99
C ARG A 124 -1.36 3.17 -14.52
N PHE A 125 -2.24 2.25 -14.11
CA PHE A 125 -2.73 2.17 -12.75
C PHE A 125 -2.08 1.02 -12.00
N GLY A 126 -1.54 1.35 -10.83
CA GLY A 126 -1.15 0.37 -9.83
C GLY A 126 -2.17 0.36 -8.71
N LYS A 127 -2.49 -0.82 -8.18
CA LYS A 127 -3.30 -0.96 -6.98
C LYS A 127 -2.67 -2.00 -6.07
N SER A 128 -2.34 -1.60 -4.84
CA SER A 128 -1.84 -2.51 -3.82
C SER A 128 -2.75 -2.48 -2.59
N HIS A 129 -2.84 -3.63 -1.95
CA HIS A 129 -3.69 -3.88 -0.80
C HIS A 129 -2.84 -4.42 0.32
N ARG A 130 -3.04 -3.85 1.50
CA ARG A 130 -2.48 -4.35 2.75
C ARG A 130 -3.65 -4.69 3.65
N GLN A 131 -3.73 -5.92 4.12
CA GLN A 131 -4.85 -6.40 4.90
C GLN A 131 -4.35 -7.01 6.20
N VAL A 132 -5.11 -6.80 7.27
CA VAL A 132 -4.98 -7.51 8.53
C VAL A 132 -6.21 -8.37 8.71
N ILE A 133 -6.01 -9.68 8.82
CA ILE A 133 -7.06 -10.69 8.88
C ILE A 133 -7.02 -11.34 10.26
N ASP A 134 -8.15 -11.40 10.96
CA ASP A 134 -8.28 -12.13 12.21
C ASP A 134 -8.34 -13.64 11.93
N LEU A 135 -7.40 -14.40 12.51
CA LEU A 135 -7.28 -15.83 12.27
C LEU A 135 -8.38 -16.66 12.94
N SER A 136 -9.08 -16.13 13.95
CA SER A 136 -10.14 -16.87 14.62
C SER A 136 -11.43 -16.98 13.80
N ASN A 137 -11.69 -16.01 12.94
CA ASN A 137 -12.93 -15.93 12.16
C ASN A 137 -12.70 -15.66 10.66
N GLY A 138 -11.46 -15.46 10.23
CA GLY A 138 -11.08 -15.20 8.84
C GLY A 138 -11.49 -13.83 8.29
N GLN A 139 -11.94 -12.90 9.15
CA GLN A 139 -12.42 -11.59 8.71
C GLN A 139 -11.29 -10.57 8.58
N ILE A 140 -11.41 -9.68 7.60
CA ILE A 140 -10.52 -8.52 7.47
C ILE A 140 -10.90 -7.51 8.56
N VAL A 141 -10.00 -7.27 9.52
CA VAL A 141 -10.21 -6.30 10.61
C VAL A 141 -9.68 -4.92 10.26
N ALA A 142 -8.71 -4.84 9.35
CA ALA A 142 -8.25 -3.60 8.78
C ALA A 142 -7.70 -3.80 7.37
N SER A 143 -7.81 -2.77 6.54
CA SER A 143 -7.23 -2.76 5.19
C SER A 143 -6.72 -1.38 4.83
N TYR A 144 -5.66 -1.32 4.04
CA TYR A 144 -5.18 -0.11 3.40
C TYR A 144 -5.02 -0.37 1.91
N THR A 145 -5.69 0.44 1.08
CA THR A 145 -5.58 0.35 -0.37
C THR A 145 -4.83 1.56 -0.89
N GLN A 146 -3.75 1.30 -1.62
CA GLN A 146 -2.96 2.31 -2.28
C GLN A 146 -3.18 2.20 -3.78
N ILE A 147 -3.61 3.29 -4.41
CA ILE A 147 -3.70 3.38 -5.85
C ILE A 147 -2.62 4.36 -6.32
N SER A 148 -1.93 4.00 -7.40
CA SER A 148 -0.98 4.84 -8.12
C SER A 148 -1.42 5.02 -9.56
N TYR A 149 -1.07 6.17 -10.13
CA TYR A 149 -1.32 6.50 -11.53
C TYR A 149 -0.08 7.12 -12.16
N GLU A 150 0.30 6.61 -13.34
CA GLU A 150 1.38 7.13 -14.16
C GLU A 150 0.82 8.06 -15.25
N TRP A 151 1.16 9.34 -15.15
CA TRP A 151 0.69 10.38 -16.08
C TRP A 151 1.21 10.14 -17.50
N THR A 152 2.46 9.72 -17.59
CA THR A 152 3.22 9.63 -18.84
C THR A 152 3.60 8.20 -19.12
N LYS A 153 3.29 7.70 -20.33
CA LYS A 153 3.87 6.44 -20.82
C LYS A 153 5.30 6.73 -21.29
N PRO A 154 6.35 6.20 -20.63
CA PRO A 154 7.74 6.55 -20.97
C PRO A 154 8.06 6.28 -22.45
N GLU A 155 7.52 5.21 -23.01
CA GLU A 155 7.65 4.80 -24.41
C GLU A 155 7.08 5.78 -25.45
N ARG A 156 6.27 6.77 -25.03
CA ARG A 156 5.62 7.75 -25.92
C ARG A 156 6.18 9.15 -25.82
N MET A 157 7.17 9.38 -24.96
CA MET A 157 7.72 10.72 -24.74
C MET A 157 9.18 10.83 -25.19
N LEU A 158 9.47 11.89 -25.94
CA LEU A 158 10.81 12.17 -26.48
C LEU A 158 11.85 12.49 -25.37
N LEU A 159 11.39 12.92 -24.18
CA LEU A 159 12.21 13.41 -23.05
C LEU A 159 11.53 13.15 -21.68
N ALA A 160 10.98 11.95 -21.42
CA ALA A 160 10.24 11.71 -20.18
C ALA A 160 11.11 11.38 -18.96
N ALA A 161 10.78 12.03 -17.83
CA ALA A 161 10.91 11.43 -16.50
C ALA A 161 9.52 10.86 -16.10
N PRO A 162 9.42 9.60 -15.67
CA PRO A 162 8.16 9.04 -15.22
C PRO A 162 7.63 9.84 -14.02
N THR A 163 6.41 10.35 -14.13
CA THR A 163 5.71 11.02 -13.03
C THR A 163 4.55 10.15 -12.57
N ALA A 164 4.76 9.45 -11.45
CA ALA A 164 3.71 8.68 -10.79
C ALA A 164 3.11 9.51 -9.65
N THR A 165 1.79 9.46 -9.50
CA THR A 165 1.06 10.03 -8.37
C THR A 165 0.38 8.91 -7.60
N GLY A 166 0.45 8.92 -6.26
CA GLY A 166 -0.29 7.99 -5.40
C GLY A 166 -1.34 8.71 -4.54
N CYS A 167 -2.30 7.97 -3.98
CA CYS A 167 -3.38 8.53 -3.12
C CYS A 167 -2.91 9.06 -1.75
N TRP A 168 -1.68 9.57 -1.61
CA TRP A 168 -1.06 9.94 -0.34
C TRP A 168 -1.72 11.14 0.36
N ASN A 169 -2.41 12.00 -0.39
CA ASN A 169 -2.75 13.36 0.07
C ASN A 169 -4.23 13.61 0.36
N GLN A 170 -5.13 12.64 0.17
CA GLN A 170 -6.59 12.92 0.22
C GLN A 170 -7.35 12.31 1.39
N GLN A 171 -6.90 11.20 2.01
CA GLN A 171 -7.74 10.47 2.98
C GLN A 171 -7.04 9.94 4.24
N GLY A 172 -5.81 10.35 4.51
CA GLY A 172 -5.07 9.96 5.71
C GLY A 172 -3.67 9.51 5.35
N ASP A 173 -2.70 9.99 6.12
CA ASP A 173 -1.31 9.61 5.96
C ASP A 173 -1.19 8.09 6.16
N PHE A 174 -0.39 7.44 5.33
CA PHE A 174 -0.05 6.03 5.49
C PHE A 174 0.50 5.74 6.90
N ASP A 175 1.17 6.71 7.52
CA ASP A 175 1.62 6.59 8.91
C ASP A 175 0.48 6.64 9.93
N GLN A 176 -0.66 7.31 9.62
CA GLN A 176 -1.85 7.28 10.48
C GLN A 176 -2.48 5.88 10.53
N PHE A 177 -2.41 5.11 9.44
CA PHE A 177 -2.89 3.73 9.43
C PHE A 177 -2.19 2.87 10.48
N PHE A 178 -0.87 3.02 10.63
CA PHE A 178 -0.10 2.25 11.61
C PHE A 178 -0.29 2.72 13.05
N LYS A 179 -0.47 4.04 13.25
CA LYS A 179 -0.60 4.63 14.60
C LYS A 179 -1.98 4.41 15.20
N HIS A 180 -3.05 4.60 14.43
CA HIS A 180 -4.40 4.67 15.00
C HIS A 180 -5.17 3.35 14.99
N ILE A 181 -4.65 2.31 14.35
CA ILE A 181 -5.36 1.03 14.20
C ILE A 181 -5.77 0.39 15.54
N PHE A 182 -4.98 0.62 16.59
CA PHE A 182 -5.26 0.05 17.91
C PHE A 182 -6.09 0.97 18.83
N ASP A 183 -6.38 2.21 18.43
CA ASP A 183 -7.08 3.19 19.29
C ASP A 183 -8.59 3.20 19.05
N LEU A 184 -9.07 2.57 17.97
CA LEU A 184 -10.46 2.57 17.55
C LEU A 184 -11.42 1.83 18.50
N GLY A 185 -10.91 1.09 19.48
CA GLY A 185 -11.70 0.35 20.47
C GLY A 185 -11.78 0.99 21.86
N SER A 186 -11.28 2.23 22.04
CA SER A 186 -11.16 2.87 23.37
C SER A 186 -12.24 3.92 23.70
N LYS A 187 -13.35 3.96 22.96
CA LYS A 187 -14.48 4.86 23.22
C LYS A 187 -15.70 4.14 23.75
#